data_AF-A0A0C3C3P7-F1
#
_entry.id   AF-A0A0C3C3P7-F1
#
_cell.length_a   1.000
_cell.length_b   1.000
_cell.length_c   1.000
_cell.angle_alpha   90.00
_cell.angle_beta   90.00
_cell.angle_gamma   90.00
#
_symmetry.space_group_name_H-M   'P 1'
#
loop_
_entity.id
_entity.type
_entity.pdbx_description
1 polymer ?
#
loop_
_entity_poly.entity_id
_entity_poly.type
_entity_poly.pdbx_seq_one_letter_code
_entity_poly.pdbx_strand_id
1 'polypeptide(L)'
;MAELLRTLFNVKNMAAHETKREQAAEGFDFKLEQRHERLGGIWNEILIPDETWTSEAEKDGLNPFLAGYGLYKIHKNAKEPAFIVLLTGDETGNIRHSRDKLLSSLRPHHIRNGQEIVFHESNIVMNVVDALYNTFFTTLAPEKLFGYEDGKLSSACLYWKDPECAIRPIEADYIVGIGGQPRCLQDVSYICGITFRYPDTVPSERSYQKCFVHPECPAAYPLYPSGGVYHRNKTLGWQWSEGQNMQYGGEDMQLSVK
;
A
#
# COMPACT_ATOMS: atom_id res chain seq x y z
N MET A 1 -64.92 8.65 -0.21
CA MET A 1 -64.24 8.34 1.07
C MET A 1 -63.07 7.37 0.89
N ALA A 2 -63.22 6.26 0.14
CA ALA A 2 -62.13 5.31 -0.12
C ALA A 2 -60.91 5.90 -0.87
N GLU A 3 -61.14 6.86 -1.77
CA GLU A 3 -60.09 7.48 -2.57
C GLU A 3 -59.18 8.42 -1.74
N LEU A 4 -59.76 9.15 -0.80
CA LEU A 4 -59.03 9.99 0.17
C LEU A 4 -58.11 9.17 1.09
N LEU A 5 -58.57 8.00 1.53
CA LEU A 5 -57.78 7.10 2.37
C LEU A 5 -56.59 6.50 1.61
N ARG A 6 -56.74 6.22 0.31
CA ARG A 6 -55.68 5.69 -0.55
C ARG A 6 -54.58 6.71 -0.79
N THR A 7 -54.94 7.98 -1.01
CA THR A 7 -53.98 9.08 -1.17
C THR A 7 -53.21 9.36 0.13
N LEU A 8 -53.90 9.36 1.28
CA LEU A 8 -53.25 9.54 2.59
C LEU A 8 -52.29 8.40 2.94
N PHE A 9 -52.62 7.16 2.58
CA PHE A 9 -51.73 6.00 2.79
C PHE A 9 -50.47 6.08 1.92
N ASN A 10 -50.61 6.50 0.65
CA ASN A 10 -49.48 6.67 -0.26
C ASN A 10 -48.54 7.80 0.18
N VAL A 11 -49.07 8.94 0.64
CA VAL A 11 -48.26 10.06 1.16
C VAL A 11 -47.49 9.66 2.42
N LYS A 12 -48.13 8.92 3.35
CA LYS A 12 -47.43 8.40 4.55
C LYS A 12 -46.31 7.42 4.21
N ASN A 13 -46.51 6.55 3.22
CA ASN A 13 -45.49 5.60 2.79
C ASN A 13 -44.32 6.27 2.07
N MET A 14 -44.57 7.34 1.31
CA MET A 14 -43.51 8.13 0.67
C MET A 14 -42.68 8.89 1.70
N ALA A 15 -43.31 9.59 2.64
CA ALA A 15 -42.62 10.29 3.72
C ALA A 15 -41.77 9.32 4.58
N ALA A 16 -42.30 8.14 4.90
CA ALA A 16 -41.54 7.12 5.64
C ALA A 16 -40.34 6.55 4.85
N HIS A 17 -40.42 6.53 3.52
CA HIS A 17 -39.31 6.13 2.65
C HIS A 17 -38.25 7.22 2.51
N GLU A 18 -38.65 8.50 2.49
CA GLU A 18 -37.74 9.65 2.47
C GLU A 18 -36.98 9.77 3.79
N THR A 19 -37.66 9.68 4.94
CA THR A 19 -37.00 9.74 6.25
C THR A 19 -36.01 8.59 6.46
N LYS A 20 -36.30 7.38 5.95
CA LYS A 20 -35.35 6.25 5.99
C LYS A 20 -34.13 6.47 5.09
N ARG A 21 -34.29 7.19 3.98
CA ARG A 21 -33.17 7.55 3.08
C ARG A 21 -32.30 8.64 3.67
N GLU A 22 -32.91 9.65 4.29
CA GLU A 22 -32.20 10.73 4.99
C GLU A 22 -31.40 10.18 6.17
N GLN A 23 -32.01 9.34 7.03
CA GLN A 23 -31.31 8.71 8.15
C GLN A 23 -30.19 7.75 7.70
N ALA A 24 -30.36 7.07 6.56
CA ALA A 24 -29.31 6.23 5.98
C ALA A 24 -28.17 7.06 5.38
N ALA A 25 -28.48 8.20 4.78
CA ALA A 25 -27.49 9.15 4.25
C ALA A 25 -26.72 9.83 5.38
N GLU A 26 -27.39 10.34 6.42
CA GLU A 26 -26.75 10.92 7.61
C GLU A 26 -25.89 9.90 8.36
N GLY A 27 -26.38 8.66 8.51
CA GLY A 27 -25.61 7.58 9.13
C GLY A 27 -24.44 7.09 8.28
N PHE A 28 -24.48 7.30 6.96
CA PHE A 28 -23.37 7.02 6.04
C PHE A 28 -22.34 8.15 6.07
N ASP A 29 -22.78 9.41 6.01
CA ASP A 29 -21.93 10.60 6.09
C ASP A 29 -21.17 10.67 7.42
N PHE A 30 -21.83 10.43 8.55
CA PHE A 30 -21.17 10.40 9.86
C PHE A 30 -20.10 9.30 9.96
N LYS A 31 -20.34 8.13 9.34
CA LYS A 31 -19.34 7.05 9.27
C LYS A 31 -18.20 7.37 8.31
N LEU A 32 -18.47 8.15 7.27
CA LEU A 32 -17.46 8.63 6.32
C LEU A 32 -16.55 9.66 6.98
N GLU A 33 -17.12 10.64 7.68
CA GLU A 33 -16.37 11.67 8.43
C GLU A 33 -15.46 11.04 9.50
N GLN A 34 -15.95 10.10 10.31
CA GLN A 34 -15.11 9.39 11.29
C GLN A 34 -13.99 8.55 10.65
N ARG A 35 -14.22 8.02 9.44
CA ARG A 35 -13.19 7.29 8.69
C ARG A 35 -12.14 8.27 8.14
N HIS A 36 -12.58 9.40 7.59
CA HIS A 36 -11.72 10.48 7.12
C HIS A 36 -10.83 11.02 8.24
N GLU A 37 -11.38 11.24 9.44
CA GLU A 37 -10.60 11.68 10.61
C GLU A 37 -9.54 10.65 11.04
N ARG A 38 -9.90 9.35 11.13
CA ARG A 38 -8.96 8.32 11.60
C ARG A 38 -7.89 7.96 10.58
N LEU A 39 -8.20 7.97 9.29
CA LEU A 39 -7.26 7.59 8.23
C LEU A 39 -6.47 8.76 7.67
N GLY A 40 -7.03 9.98 7.73
CA GLY A 40 -6.24 11.21 7.77
C GLY A 40 -5.26 11.19 8.95
N GLY A 41 -5.62 10.55 10.07
CA GLY A 41 -4.74 10.30 11.21
C GLY A 41 -3.39 9.67 10.84
N ILE A 42 -3.33 8.65 9.97
CA ILE A 42 -2.05 8.01 9.61
C ILE A 42 -1.15 9.00 8.86
N TRP A 43 -1.69 9.77 7.92
CA TRP A 43 -0.94 10.80 7.25
C TRP A 43 -0.51 11.93 8.21
N ASN A 44 -1.32 12.27 9.20
CA ASN A 44 -0.99 13.26 10.23
C ASN A 44 0.14 12.83 11.17
N GLU A 45 0.37 11.52 11.34
CA GLU A 45 1.53 10.97 12.07
C GLU A 45 2.85 11.12 11.28
N ILE A 46 2.77 11.36 9.97
CA ILE A 46 3.90 11.37 9.04
C ILE A 46 4.19 12.78 8.54
N LEU A 47 3.15 13.53 8.17
CA LEU A 47 3.25 14.86 7.59
C LEU A 47 2.87 15.94 8.61
N ILE A 48 3.53 17.09 8.52
CA ILE A 48 3.02 18.31 9.14
C ILE A 48 1.85 18.87 8.31
N PRO A 49 0.84 19.50 8.94
CA PRO A 49 -0.28 20.12 8.23
C PRO A 49 0.17 21.41 7.53
N ASP A 50 0.94 21.29 6.45
CA ASP A 50 1.29 22.43 5.59
C ASP A 50 1.11 22.16 4.09
N GLU A 51 0.64 20.96 3.72
CA GLU A 51 0.28 20.53 2.36
C GLU A 51 1.34 20.79 1.28
N THR A 52 2.60 21.07 1.65
CA THR A 52 3.56 21.63 0.70
C THR A 52 4.03 20.61 -0.35
N TRP A 53 4.46 19.42 0.07
CA TRP A 53 4.94 18.39 -0.86
C TRP A 53 3.82 17.63 -1.58
N THR A 54 2.75 17.27 -0.87
CA THR A 54 1.63 16.52 -1.47
C THR A 54 0.93 17.34 -2.55
N SER A 55 0.75 18.66 -2.34
CA SER A 55 0.23 19.56 -3.38
C SER A 55 1.09 19.61 -4.64
N GLU A 56 2.40 19.41 -4.53
CA GLU A 56 3.29 19.36 -5.71
C GLU A 56 3.18 18.04 -6.44
N ALA A 57 3.17 16.92 -5.70
CA ALA A 57 2.90 15.62 -6.30
C ALA A 57 1.58 15.63 -7.08
N GLU A 58 0.55 16.27 -6.53
CA GLU A 58 -0.75 16.41 -7.20
C GLU A 58 -0.70 17.26 -8.48
N LYS A 59 0.07 18.35 -8.49
CA LYS A 59 0.26 19.19 -9.69
C LYS A 59 0.93 18.40 -10.82
N ASP A 60 1.79 17.46 -10.45
CA ASP A 60 2.44 16.52 -11.37
C ASP A 60 1.53 15.33 -11.74
N GLY A 61 0.28 15.32 -11.28
CA GLY A 61 -0.69 14.25 -11.55
C GLY A 61 -0.46 12.97 -10.76
N LEU A 62 0.37 13.02 -9.71
CA LEU A 62 0.69 11.88 -8.86
C LEU A 62 -0.30 11.78 -7.70
N ASN A 63 -0.45 10.56 -7.20
CA ASN A 63 -1.17 10.26 -5.97
C ASN A 63 -0.27 9.41 -5.07
N PRO A 64 0.59 10.04 -4.25
CA PRO A 64 1.46 9.32 -3.35
C PRO A 64 0.68 8.39 -2.42
N PHE A 65 1.33 7.30 -2.02
CA PHE A 65 0.70 6.31 -1.16
C PHE A 65 1.71 5.64 -0.25
N LEU A 66 1.22 5.20 0.90
CA LEU A 66 1.97 4.39 1.84
C LEU A 66 1.70 2.92 1.54
N ALA A 67 2.69 2.06 1.72
CA ALA A 67 2.51 0.62 1.64
C ALA A 67 3.23 -0.12 2.76
N GLY A 68 2.68 -1.27 3.15
CA GLY A 68 3.24 -2.16 4.15
C GLY A 68 2.22 -2.61 5.19
N TYR A 69 2.44 -3.80 5.75
CA TYR A 69 1.62 -4.35 6.84
C TYR A 69 1.63 -3.46 8.10
N GLY A 70 2.65 -2.61 8.27
CA GLY A 70 2.70 -1.60 9.33
C GLY A 70 1.48 -0.67 9.37
N LEU A 71 0.77 -0.47 8.25
CA LEU A 71 -0.45 0.34 8.20
C LEU A 71 -1.55 -0.20 9.11
N TYR A 72 -1.74 -1.53 9.18
CA TYR A 72 -2.72 -2.13 10.09
C TYR A 72 -2.34 -1.91 11.56
N LYS A 73 -1.04 -1.95 11.88
CA LYS A 73 -0.53 -1.69 13.23
C LYS A 73 -0.80 -0.25 13.64
N ILE A 74 -0.45 0.72 12.80
CA ILE A 74 -0.68 2.15 13.06
C ILE A 74 -2.17 2.42 13.25
N HIS A 75 -3.02 1.86 12.37
CA HIS A 75 -4.46 2.04 12.44
C HIS A 75 -5.08 1.50 13.73
N LYS A 76 -4.58 0.36 14.22
CA LYS A 76 -5.05 -0.26 15.46
C LYS A 76 -4.48 0.44 16.70
N ASN A 77 -3.20 0.80 16.66
CA ASN A 77 -2.46 1.41 17.76
C ASN A 77 -1.21 2.14 17.22
N ALA A 78 -1.26 3.48 17.16
CA ALA A 78 -0.17 4.32 16.67
C ALA A 78 1.17 4.15 17.43
N LYS A 79 1.16 3.55 18.62
CA LYS A 79 2.37 3.26 19.40
C LYS A 79 3.05 1.95 19.02
N GLU A 80 2.42 1.08 18.23
CA GLU A 80 3.08 -0.15 17.79
C GLU A 80 4.19 0.13 16.77
N PRO A 81 5.34 -0.55 16.86
CA PRO A 81 6.39 -0.45 15.86
C PRO A 81 5.88 -0.83 14.46
N ALA A 82 6.00 0.12 13.53
CA ALA A 82 5.50 -0.03 12.17
C ALA A 82 6.60 0.29 11.17
N PHE A 83 6.72 -0.56 10.14
CA PHE A 83 7.54 -0.29 8.97
C PHE A 83 6.62 -0.10 7.76
N ILE A 84 6.81 1.00 7.05
CA ILE A 84 6.06 1.35 5.83
C ILE A 84 7.02 1.90 4.78
N VAL A 85 6.56 1.99 3.54
CA VAL A 85 7.27 2.66 2.45
C VAL A 85 6.37 3.75 1.87
N LEU A 86 6.97 4.91 1.57
CA LEU A 86 6.32 5.99 0.82
C LEU A 86 6.65 5.81 -0.66
N LEU A 87 5.61 5.71 -1.47
CA LEU A 87 5.68 5.53 -2.92
C LEU A 87 4.95 6.68 -3.61
N THR A 88 5.43 7.06 -4.79
CA THR A 88 4.86 8.19 -5.55
C THR A 88 4.12 7.74 -6.81
N GLY A 89 4.51 6.60 -7.38
CA GLY A 89 4.06 6.19 -8.71
C GLY A 89 4.59 7.10 -9.82
N ASP A 90 5.63 7.89 -9.54
CA ASP A 90 6.20 8.82 -10.51
C ASP A 90 7.07 8.09 -11.54
N GLU A 91 6.53 7.84 -12.73
CA GLU A 91 7.32 7.28 -13.83
C GLU A 91 8.20 8.33 -14.55
N THR A 92 7.96 9.62 -14.31
CA THR A 92 8.67 10.73 -14.98
C THR A 92 9.97 11.09 -14.26
N GLY A 93 10.02 10.89 -12.94
CA GLY A 93 11.14 11.29 -12.09
C GLY A 93 11.18 12.77 -11.79
N ASN A 94 10.07 13.50 -11.99
CA ASN A 94 9.98 14.90 -11.64
C ASN A 94 9.94 15.09 -10.11
N ILE A 95 9.29 14.19 -9.37
CA ILE A 95 9.04 14.37 -7.93
C ILE A 95 10.32 14.41 -7.10
N ARG A 96 11.40 13.80 -7.60
CA ARG A 96 12.72 13.81 -6.96
C ARG A 96 13.30 15.22 -6.82
N HIS A 97 12.87 16.16 -7.65
CA HIS A 97 13.28 17.57 -7.58
C HIS A 97 12.64 18.31 -6.39
N SER A 98 11.59 17.74 -5.80
CA SER A 98 10.92 18.26 -4.60
C SER A 98 11.40 17.58 -3.31
N ARG A 99 12.61 16.98 -3.32
CA ARG A 99 13.22 16.32 -2.14
C ARG A 99 13.20 17.19 -0.88
N ASP A 100 13.66 18.43 -0.97
CA ASP A 100 13.76 19.30 0.22
C ASP A 100 12.38 19.62 0.77
N LYS A 101 11.38 19.76 -0.11
CA LYS A 101 9.98 19.96 0.28
C LYS A 101 9.41 18.73 0.95
N LEU A 102 9.63 17.54 0.40
CA LEU A 102 9.24 16.29 1.06
C LEU A 102 9.78 16.27 2.49
N LEU A 103 11.09 16.45 2.66
CA LEU A 103 11.74 16.39 3.97
C LEU A 103 11.23 17.49 4.91
N SER A 104 10.95 18.70 4.42
CA SER A 104 10.37 19.76 5.25
C SER A 104 8.91 19.49 5.64
N SER A 105 8.14 18.77 4.81
CA SER A 105 6.74 18.42 5.11
C SER A 105 6.61 17.25 6.09
N LEU A 106 7.69 16.58 6.49
CA LEU A 106 7.63 15.48 7.45
C LEU A 106 7.56 15.99 8.89
N ARG A 107 6.87 15.24 9.76
CA ARG A 107 6.95 15.39 11.22
C ARG A 107 8.40 15.29 11.74
N PRO A 108 8.72 15.77 12.95
CA PRO A 108 10.06 15.66 13.52
C PRO A 108 10.65 14.25 13.42
N HIS A 109 11.80 14.14 12.76
CA HIS A 109 12.41 12.88 12.39
C HIS A 109 13.94 12.97 12.33
N HIS A 110 14.59 11.81 12.16
CA HIS A 110 15.95 11.72 11.67
C HIS A 110 16.03 10.72 10.51
N ILE A 111 17.07 10.88 9.69
CA ILE A 111 17.34 9.99 8.56
C ILE A 111 18.32 8.92 9.02
N ARG A 112 17.93 7.65 8.86
CA ARG A 112 18.76 6.47 9.10
C ARG A 112 19.26 5.91 7.78
N ASN A 113 20.58 5.74 7.65
CA ASN A 113 21.26 5.17 6.49
C ASN A 113 20.93 5.85 5.14
N GLY A 114 20.46 7.11 5.15
CA GLY A 114 20.10 7.86 3.95
C GLY A 114 18.82 7.40 3.23
N GLN A 115 18.09 6.42 3.77
CA GLN A 115 16.98 5.75 3.07
C GLN A 115 15.70 5.66 3.91
N GLU A 116 15.84 5.65 5.23
CA GLU A 116 14.74 5.48 6.17
C GLU A 116 14.55 6.75 7.01
N ILE A 117 13.31 7.18 7.14
CA ILE A 117 12.87 8.21 8.07
C ILE A 117 12.41 7.52 9.35
N VAL A 118 12.95 7.94 10.48
CA VAL A 118 12.51 7.48 11.81
C VAL A 118 11.87 8.66 12.52
N PHE A 119 10.56 8.56 12.75
CA PHE A 119 9.79 9.62 13.40
C PHE A 119 10.05 9.61 14.91
N HIS A 120 10.17 10.79 15.53
CA HIS A 120 10.52 10.90 16.95
C HIS A 120 9.34 10.66 17.89
N GLU A 121 8.14 11.05 17.46
CA GLU A 121 6.93 11.04 18.28
C GLU A 121 6.08 9.77 18.08
N SER A 122 6.44 8.94 17.10
CA SER A 122 5.78 7.68 16.77
C SER A 122 6.81 6.56 16.61
N ASN A 123 6.37 5.30 16.70
CA ASN A 123 7.24 4.15 16.46
C ASN A 123 7.26 3.74 14.97
N ILE A 124 7.12 4.72 14.07
CA ILE A 124 7.05 4.53 12.63
C ILE A 124 8.44 4.68 12.02
N VAL A 125 8.81 3.71 11.20
CA VAL A 125 9.95 3.80 10.28
C VAL A 125 9.41 3.77 8.86
N MET A 126 9.78 4.76 8.06
CA MET A 126 9.32 4.90 6.69
C MET A 126 10.50 4.89 5.72
N ASN A 127 10.53 3.92 4.80
CA ASN A 127 11.45 3.98 3.66
C ASN A 127 10.95 5.02 2.64
N VAL A 128 11.84 5.89 2.17
CA VAL A 128 11.51 7.01 1.26
C VAL A 128 12.35 7.00 -0.02
N VAL A 129 13.02 5.89 -0.32
CA VAL A 129 13.95 5.79 -1.47
C VAL A 129 13.24 6.09 -2.79
N ASP A 130 12.03 5.55 -2.97
CA ASP A 130 11.21 5.80 -4.16
C ASP A 130 10.93 7.30 -4.32
N ALA A 131 10.38 7.93 -3.27
CA ALA A 131 10.00 9.33 -3.28
C ALA A 131 11.19 10.30 -3.45
N LEU A 132 12.38 9.92 -2.97
CA LEU A 132 13.58 10.76 -3.06
C LEU A 132 14.34 10.64 -4.38
N TYR A 133 14.34 9.46 -4.99
CA TYR A 133 15.28 9.15 -6.07
C TYR A 133 14.63 8.63 -7.34
N ASN A 134 13.34 8.30 -7.32
CA ASN A 134 12.63 7.60 -8.38
C ASN A 134 13.45 6.43 -8.96
N THR A 135 13.77 5.46 -8.11
CA THR A 135 14.56 4.29 -8.50
C THR A 135 13.70 3.28 -9.24
N PHE A 136 14.29 2.47 -10.12
CA PHE A 136 13.56 1.36 -10.75
C PHE A 136 13.09 0.32 -9.72
N PHE A 137 13.90 0.05 -8.70
CA PHE A 137 13.59 -0.80 -7.56
C PHE A 137 13.87 -0.06 -6.25
N THR A 138 13.12 -0.39 -5.20
CA THR A 138 13.34 0.15 -3.86
C THR A 138 14.21 -0.81 -3.06
N THR A 139 15.38 -0.37 -2.63
CA THR A 139 16.27 -1.18 -1.79
C THR A 139 15.78 -1.19 -0.34
N LEU A 140 15.35 -2.35 0.15
CA LEU A 140 14.97 -2.62 1.54
C LEU A 140 14.80 -4.14 1.75
N ALA A 141 14.70 -4.60 2.99
CA ALA A 141 14.36 -5.99 3.29
C ALA A 141 12.84 -6.23 3.07
N PRO A 142 12.41 -6.88 1.96
CA PRO A 142 11.01 -6.81 1.53
C PRO A 142 10.04 -7.53 2.47
N GLU A 143 10.50 -8.53 3.22
CA GLU A 143 9.71 -9.21 4.25
C GLU A 143 9.16 -8.23 5.31
N LYS A 144 9.81 -7.07 5.54
CA LYS A 144 9.30 -6.03 6.45
C LYS A 144 7.98 -5.39 6.00
N LEU A 145 7.66 -5.50 4.70
CA LEU A 145 6.42 -4.98 4.14
C LEU A 145 5.21 -5.90 4.37
N PHE A 146 5.44 -7.11 4.88
CA PHE A 146 4.40 -8.14 5.00
C PHE A 146 4.23 -8.60 6.45
N GLY A 147 2.99 -8.93 6.80
CA GLY A 147 2.65 -9.78 7.93
C GLY A 147 2.35 -11.19 7.43
N TYR A 148 2.30 -12.16 8.35
CA TYR A 148 1.88 -13.52 8.05
C TYR A 148 0.86 -13.98 9.09
N GLU A 149 -0.40 -14.03 8.68
CA GLU A 149 -1.56 -14.33 9.53
C GLU A 149 -2.40 -15.41 8.85
N ASP A 150 -2.91 -16.37 9.62
CA ASP A 150 -3.77 -17.46 9.12
C ASP A 150 -3.20 -18.20 7.89
N GLY A 151 -1.87 -18.35 7.84
CA GLY A 151 -1.16 -19.01 6.75
C GLY A 151 -1.11 -18.20 5.45
N LYS A 152 -1.32 -16.89 5.50
CA LYS A 152 -1.31 -16.00 4.34
C LYS A 152 -0.45 -14.78 4.58
N LEU A 153 0.26 -14.38 3.52
CA LEU A 153 0.90 -13.07 3.47
C LEU A 153 -0.15 -11.97 3.44
N SER A 154 0.07 -10.92 4.24
CA SER A 154 -0.79 -9.76 4.32
C SER A 154 0.03 -8.49 4.20
N SER A 155 -0.45 -7.55 3.39
CA SER A 155 0.06 -6.19 3.34
C SER A 155 -1.09 -5.25 2.99
N ALA A 156 -0.80 -3.96 2.98
CA ALA A 156 -1.81 -2.94 2.73
C ALA A 156 -1.19 -1.73 2.03
N CYS A 157 -2.03 -0.91 1.43
CA CYS A 157 -1.68 0.41 0.97
C CYS A 157 -2.71 1.46 1.41
N LEU A 158 -2.27 2.70 1.49
CA LEU A 158 -3.11 3.86 1.82
C LEU A 158 -2.75 5.00 0.88
N TYR A 159 -3.67 5.40 0.01
CA TYR A 159 -3.47 6.50 -0.93
C TYR A 159 -3.70 7.85 -0.24
N TRP A 160 -2.97 8.87 -0.68
CA TRP A 160 -3.17 10.25 -0.24
C TRP A 160 -4.56 10.75 -0.66
N LYS A 161 -4.90 10.62 -1.95
CA LYS A 161 -6.25 10.82 -2.48
C LYS A 161 -6.96 9.48 -2.63
N ASP A 162 -7.67 9.09 -1.58
CA ASP A 162 -8.66 8.01 -1.63
C ASP A 162 -10.02 8.58 -1.24
N PRO A 163 -11.05 8.57 -2.11
CA PRO A 163 -12.37 9.08 -1.76
C PRO A 163 -13.03 8.29 -0.61
N GLU A 164 -12.66 7.01 -0.46
CA GLU A 164 -13.14 6.17 0.64
C GLU A 164 -12.28 6.33 1.90
N CYS A 165 -11.16 7.07 1.80
CA CYS A 165 -10.11 7.21 2.81
C CYS A 165 -9.84 5.87 3.49
N ALA A 166 -9.50 4.81 2.73
CA ALA A 166 -9.45 3.45 3.25
C ALA A 166 -8.05 2.84 3.16
N ILE A 167 -7.66 2.04 4.16
CA ILE A 167 -6.54 1.10 4.00
C ILE A 167 -7.02 -0.03 3.09
N ARG A 168 -6.33 -0.21 1.96
CA ARG A 168 -6.66 -1.22 0.96
C ARG A 168 -5.74 -2.43 1.13
N PRO A 169 -6.27 -3.65 1.34
CA PRO A 169 -5.46 -4.85 1.39
C PRO A 169 -4.75 -5.08 0.05
N ILE A 170 -3.52 -5.57 0.12
CA ILE A 170 -2.78 -6.04 -1.04
C ILE A 170 -2.95 -7.56 -1.07
N GLU A 171 -3.84 -8.01 -1.95
CA GLU A 171 -4.12 -9.44 -2.12
C GLU A 171 -2.89 -10.20 -2.64
N ALA A 172 -2.82 -11.49 -2.31
CA ALA A 172 -1.71 -12.36 -2.70
C ALA A 172 -1.47 -12.41 -4.22
N ASP A 173 -2.50 -12.25 -5.04
CA ASP A 173 -2.41 -12.23 -6.50
C ASP A 173 -1.68 -10.99 -7.06
N TYR A 174 -1.47 -9.96 -6.22
CA TYR A 174 -0.71 -8.76 -6.58
C TYR A 174 0.75 -8.83 -6.15
N ILE A 175 1.13 -9.88 -5.44
CA ILE A 175 2.47 -10.05 -4.92
C ILE A 175 3.14 -11.16 -5.73
N VAL A 176 4.36 -10.88 -6.17
CA VAL A 176 5.24 -11.86 -6.79
C VAL A 176 6.56 -11.86 -6.02
N GLY A 177 7.23 -13.01 -5.97
CA GLY A 177 8.52 -13.23 -5.34
C GLY A 177 9.34 -14.25 -6.11
N ILE A 178 10.29 -14.89 -5.43
CA ILE A 178 11.07 -15.99 -6.03
C ILE A 178 10.12 -17.15 -6.37
N GLY A 179 10.23 -17.67 -7.59
CA GLY A 179 9.38 -18.78 -8.07
C GLY A 179 7.95 -18.40 -8.44
N GLY A 180 7.58 -17.10 -8.39
CA GLY A 180 6.25 -16.61 -8.78
C GLY A 180 5.43 -16.12 -7.60
N GLN A 181 4.20 -16.63 -7.44
CA GLN A 181 3.31 -16.21 -6.36
C GLN A 181 3.81 -16.73 -5.00
N PRO A 182 4.04 -15.85 -4.01
CA PRO A 182 4.62 -16.24 -2.74
C PRO A 182 3.60 -16.93 -1.83
N ARG A 183 4.08 -17.90 -1.07
CA ARG A 183 3.30 -18.70 -0.10
C ARG A 183 3.68 -18.40 1.33
N CYS A 184 4.91 -17.94 1.57
CA CYS A 184 5.43 -17.56 2.87
C CYS A 184 6.37 -16.34 2.78
N LEU A 185 6.80 -15.82 3.93
CA LEU A 185 7.72 -14.67 3.99
C LEU A 185 9.07 -14.96 3.31
N GLN A 186 9.53 -16.20 3.31
CA GLN A 186 10.78 -16.60 2.67
C GLN A 186 10.76 -16.39 1.16
N ASP A 187 9.60 -16.52 0.52
CA ASP A 187 9.47 -16.34 -0.94
C ASP A 187 9.64 -14.86 -1.37
N VAL A 188 9.53 -13.93 -0.41
CA VAL A 188 9.66 -12.48 -0.62
C VAL A 188 10.83 -11.85 0.13
N SER A 189 11.66 -12.62 0.84
CA SER A 189 12.67 -12.07 1.74
C SER A 189 13.85 -11.41 1.04
N TYR A 190 14.13 -11.78 -0.21
CA TYR A 190 15.23 -11.19 -0.98
C TYR A 190 14.75 -10.23 -2.06
N ILE A 191 13.65 -10.58 -2.72
CA ILE A 191 13.08 -9.77 -3.80
C ILE A 191 11.59 -10.04 -3.90
N CYS A 192 10.82 -8.98 -4.11
CA CYS A 192 9.41 -9.10 -4.44
C CYS A 192 8.97 -7.97 -5.37
N GLY A 193 7.83 -8.18 -6.03
CA GLY A 193 7.10 -7.14 -6.74
C GLY A 193 5.70 -7.06 -6.20
N ILE A 194 5.22 -5.83 -6.05
CA ILE A 194 3.86 -5.56 -5.63
C ILE A 194 3.20 -4.73 -6.71
N THR A 195 2.04 -5.20 -7.17
CA THR A 195 1.19 -4.50 -8.11
C THR A 195 0.14 -3.69 -7.35
N PHE A 196 0.30 -2.37 -7.33
CA PHE A 196 -0.64 -1.44 -6.73
C PHE A 196 -1.73 -1.08 -7.74
N ARG A 197 -2.98 -0.97 -7.26
CA ARG A 197 -4.11 -0.50 -8.05
C ARG A 197 -4.64 0.80 -7.47
N TYR A 198 -4.64 1.85 -8.28
CA TYR A 198 -5.24 3.11 -7.89
C TYR A 198 -6.77 2.94 -7.74
N PRO A 199 -7.41 3.72 -6.85
CA PRO A 199 -8.86 3.79 -6.79
C PRO A 199 -9.44 4.18 -8.17
N ASP A 200 -10.61 3.63 -8.52
CA ASP A 200 -11.28 3.84 -9.83
C ASP A 200 -11.56 5.32 -10.15
N THR A 201 -11.41 6.20 -9.18
CA THR A 201 -11.58 7.65 -9.30
C THR A 201 -10.38 8.38 -9.89
N VAL A 202 -9.23 7.70 -10.10
CA VAL A 202 -8.03 8.31 -10.70
C VAL A 202 -7.92 7.91 -12.19
N PRO A 203 -7.91 8.88 -13.14
CA PRO A 203 -7.95 8.57 -14.58
C PRO A 203 -6.68 7.97 -15.21
N SER A 204 -5.54 7.96 -14.52
CA SER A 204 -4.26 7.45 -15.02
C SER A 204 -4.14 5.92 -14.86
N GLU A 205 -3.07 5.33 -15.40
CA GLU A 205 -2.85 3.89 -15.55
C GLU A 205 -3.31 3.07 -14.31
N ARG A 206 -4.18 2.09 -14.56
CA ARG A 206 -4.93 1.35 -13.51
C ARG A 206 -4.07 0.54 -12.56
N SER A 207 -2.79 0.37 -12.85
CA SER A 207 -1.89 -0.40 -12.00
C SER A 207 -0.44 -0.01 -12.18
N TYR A 208 0.28 0.06 -11.07
CA TYR A 208 1.70 0.33 -10.99
C TYR A 208 2.38 -0.82 -10.27
N GLN A 209 3.43 -1.43 -10.86
CA GLN A 209 4.19 -2.48 -10.18
C GLN A 209 5.52 -1.91 -9.67
N LYS A 210 5.79 -2.07 -8.37
CA LYS A 210 7.08 -1.72 -7.76
C LYS A 210 7.83 -2.97 -7.33
N CYS A 211 9.13 -3.01 -7.63
CA CYS A 211 10.03 -4.04 -7.16
C CYS A 211 10.77 -3.58 -5.89
N PHE A 212 10.88 -4.48 -4.92
CA PHE A 212 11.63 -4.29 -3.68
C PHE A 212 12.74 -5.33 -3.60
N VAL A 213 13.95 -4.89 -3.28
CA VAL A 213 15.14 -5.75 -3.34
C VAL A 213 15.95 -5.60 -2.06
N HIS A 214 16.23 -6.72 -1.41
CA HIS A 214 17.11 -6.79 -0.25
C HIS A 214 18.52 -6.33 -0.66
N PRO A 215 19.24 -5.53 0.17
CA PRO A 215 20.60 -5.09 -0.14
C PRO A 215 21.58 -6.24 -0.45
N GLU A 216 21.33 -7.39 0.16
CA GLU A 216 22.11 -8.64 0.01
C GLU A 216 21.41 -9.64 -0.93
N CYS A 217 20.47 -9.20 -1.77
CA CYS A 217 19.78 -10.09 -2.71
C CYS A 217 20.78 -10.73 -3.67
N PRO A 218 20.84 -12.07 -3.75
CA PRO A 218 21.61 -12.74 -4.78
C PRO A 218 21.13 -12.39 -6.19
N ALA A 219 21.95 -12.70 -7.19
CA ALA A 219 21.59 -12.48 -8.58
C ALA A 219 20.32 -13.27 -8.94
N ALA A 220 19.31 -12.54 -9.41
CA ALA A 220 18.03 -13.09 -9.83
C ALA A 220 17.57 -12.42 -11.13
N TYR A 221 16.86 -13.18 -11.95
CA TYR A 221 16.30 -12.72 -13.22
C TYR A 221 14.77 -12.67 -13.14
N PRO A 222 14.14 -11.61 -13.66
CA PRO A 222 12.69 -11.52 -13.73
C PRO A 222 12.12 -12.56 -14.70
N LEU A 223 11.01 -13.17 -14.31
CA LEU A 223 10.21 -14.07 -15.14
C LEU A 223 9.18 -13.25 -15.92
N TYR A 224 9.14 -13.47 -17.24
CA TYR A 224 8.21 -12.80 -18.15
C TYR A 224 7.26 -13.82 -18.81
N PRO A 225 6.04 -13.39 -19.20
CA PRO A 225 5.14 -14.25 -19.96
C PRO A 225 5.77 -14.63 -21.31
N SER A 226 5.70 -15.92 -21.65
CA SER A 226 6.21 -16.46 -22.91
C SER A 226 5.53 -15.78 -24.10
N GLY A 227 6.31 -15.15 -24.98
CA GLY A 227 5.80 -14.54 -26.22
C GLY A 227 5.19 -13.13 -26.10
N GLY A 228 5.33 -12.46 -24.95
CA GLY A 228 4.81 -11.10 -24.74
C GLY A 228 5.79 -10.00 -25.14
N VAL A 229 5.27 -8.91 -25.73
CA VAL A 229 5.95 -7.61 -25.75
C VAL A 229 6.27 -7.23 -24.31
N TYR A 230 7.47 -6.71 -24.06
CA TYR A 230 7.88 -6.23 -22.74
C TYR A 230 6.92 -5.14 -22.25
N HIS A 231 5.90 -5.54 -21.50
CA HIS A 231 5.09 -4.63 -20.72
C HIS A 231 5.87 -4.36 -19.44
N ARG A 232 6.44 -3.15 -19.35
CA ARG A 232 7.28 -2.65 -18.24
C ARG A 232 6.72 -2.96 -16.84
N ASN A 233 5.42 -3.23 -16.74
CA ASN A 233 4.68 -3.21 -15.49
C ASN A 233 4.22 -4.60 -14.99
N LYS A 234 4.72 -5.72 -15.55
CA LYS A 234 4.25 -7.04 -15.09
C LYS A 234 5.32 -8.14 -15.09
N THR A 235 6.21 -8.06 -14.11
CA THR A 235 7.04 -9.20 -13.69
C THR A 235 6.14 -10.28 -13.09
N LEU A 236 6.33 -11.54 -13.50
CA LEU A 236 5.56 -12.70 -12.99
C LEU A 236 6.22 -13.37 -11.77
N GLY A 237 7.45 -13.01 -11.47
CA GLY A 237 8.27 -13.57 -10.41
C GLY A 237 9.74 -13.42 -10.72
N TRP A 238 10.59 -14.04 -9.91
CA TRP A 238 12.04 -14.07 -10.13
C TRP A 238 12.55 -15.50 -10.04
N GLN A 239 13.66 -15.76 -10.74
CA GLN A 239 14.41 -16.99 -10.65
C GLN A 239 15.87 -16.68 -10.33
N TRP A 240 16.50 -17.48 -9.48
CA TRP A 240 17.93 -17.37 -9.19
C TRP A 240 18.77 -17.65 -10.43
N SER A 241 19.88 -16.92 -10.58
CA SER A 241 20.89 -17.25 -11.60
C SER A 241 21.47 -18.64 -11.32
N GLU A 242 21.46 -19.55 -12.29
CA GLU A 242 22.01 -20.91 -12.14
C GLU A 242 23.44 -20.87 -11.60
N GLY A 243 23.68 -21.61 -10.51
CA GLY A 243 24.93 -21.58 -9.73
C GLY A 243 24.71 -21.40 -8.23
N GLN A 244 23.54 -20.94 -7.81
CA GLN A 244 23.09 -20.97 -6.43
C GLN A 244 21.89 -21.91 -6.27
N ASN A 245 22.16 -23.21 -6.26
CA ASN A 245 21.32 -24.11 -5.46
C ASN A 245 21.53 -23.68 -4.01
N MET A 246 20.77 -22.69 -3.53
CA MET A 246 20.58 -22.53 -2.10
C MET A 246 19.91 -23.81 -1.63
N GLN A 247 20.74 -24.76 -1.19
CA GLN A 247 20.31 -25.84 -0.32
C GLN A 247 19.67 -25.14 0.86
N TYR A 248 18.34 -24.97 0.80
CA TYR A 248 17.55 -24.64 1.96
C TYR A 248 17.81 -25.79 2.93
N GLY A 249 18.69 -25.53 3.91
CA GLY A 249 18.93 -26.40 5.04
C GLY A 249 17.65 -26.47 5.86
N GLY A 250 16.72 -27.29 5.40
CA GLY A 250 15.69 -27.90 6.22
C GLY A 250 16.32 -29.10 6.89
N GLU A 251 16.47 -28.99 8.20
CA GLU A 251 16.81 -30.08 9.12
C GLU A 251 16.01 -31.36 8.81
N ASP A 252 16.65 -32.48 9.11
CA ASP A 252 16.13 -33.84 9.08
C ASP A 252 14.65 -33.95 9.47
N MET A 253 13.79 -34.11 8.46
CA MET A 253 12.54 -34.84 8.63
C MET A 253 12.80 -36.27 8.18
N GLN A 254 13.36 -37.08 9.09
CA GLN A 254 13.36 -38.54 8.96
C GLN A 254 11.91 -39.02 8.91
N LEU A 255 11.38 -39.21 7.70
CA LEU A 255 10.28 -40.12 7.46
C LEU A 255 10.87 -41.52 7.37
N SER A 256 10.87 -42.21 8.51
CA SER A 256 10.96 -43.66 8.55
C SER A 256 9.72 -44.24 7.88
N VAL A 257 9.92 -44.87 6.72
CA VAL A 257 8.97 -45.86 6.20
C VAL A 257 9.75 -47.05 5.65
N LYS A 258 9.59 -48.16 6.39
CA LYS A 258 10.07 -49.55 6.21
C LYS A 258 11.51 -49.84 6.59
#